data_AF-A0A6J4SP19-F1
#
_entry.id   AF-A0A6J4SP19-F1
#
_cell.length_a   1.000
_cell.length_b   1.000
_cell.length_c   1.000
_cell.angle_alpha   90.00
_cell.angle_beta   90.00
_cell.angle_gamma   90.00
#
_symmetry.space_group_name_H-M   'P 1'
#
loop_
_entity.id
_entity.type
_entity.pdbx_description
1 polymer ?
#
loop_
_entity_poly.entity_id
_entity_poly.type
_entity_poly.pdbx_seq_one_letter_code
_entity_poly.pdbx_strand_id
1 'polypeptide(L)' 'MCCRANYEHLEATSVTGPFAIGEDAAVGFNKIAWLVTVTAALITALLLFLSGYNGYGAVAVAVGLSAAINLR' A
#
# COMPACT_ATOMS: atom_id res chain seq x y z
N MET A 1 39.12 5.20 29.90
CA MET A 1 39.16 6.09 28.70
C MET A 1 39.72 5.35 27.47
N CYS A 2 39.12 4.24 27.01
CA CYS A 2 39.43 3.60 25.70
C CYS A 2 38.24 2.93 24.98
N CYS A 3 37.06 2.79 25.60
CA CYS A 3 35.90 2.08 24.99
C CYS A 3 35.06 2.90 23.99
N ARG A 4 35.52 4.08 23.57
CA ARG A 4 34.75 5.05 22.74
C ARG A 4 35.21 5.13 21.27
N ALA A 5 36.23 4.37 20.87
CA ALA A 5 36.81 4.49 19.52
C ALA A 5 36.39 3.38 18.52
N ASN A 6 35.62 2.39 18.96
CA ASN A 6 35.29 1.20 18.14
C ASN A 6 33.84 1.15 17.60
N TYR A 7 32.98 2.12 17.94
CA TYR A 7 31.63 2.17 17.35
C TYR A 7 31.61 2.92 16.01
N GLU A 8 32.49 3.91 15.81
CA GLU A 8 32.53 4.75 14.59
C GLU A 8 32.83 3.94 13.32
N HIS A 9 33.42 2.75 13.47
CA HIS A 9 33.75 1.89 12.33
C HIS A 9 32.64 0.87 11.98
N LEU A 10 31.71 0.58 12.90
CA LEU A 10 30.67 -0.44 12.70
C LEU A 10 29.36 0.15 12.11
N GLU A 11 29.26 1.48 12.08
CA GLU A 11 28.12 2.24 11.54
C GLU A 11 28.20 2.48 10.02
N ALA A 12 29.35 2.24 9.38
CA ALA A 12 29.55 2.50 7.94
C ALA A 12 29.22 1.31 7.01
N THR A 13 28.88 0.14 7.56
CA THR A 13 28.61 -1.06 6.76
C THR A 13 27.42 -1.84 7.32
N SER A 14 26.31 -1.15 7.60
CA SER A 14 25.01 -1.80 7.48
C SER A 14 24.89 -2.23 6.03
N VAL A 15 25.12 -3.50 5.80
CA VAL A 15 25.01 -4.20 4.52
C VAL A 15 23.57 -4.07 4.03
N THR A 16 23.25 -2.93 3.43
CA THR A 16 22.21 -2.82 2.43
C THR A 16 22.73 -3.65 1.26
N GLY A 17 22.41 -4.94 1.27
CA GLY A 17 22.69 -5.82 0.14
C GLY A 17 22.04 -5.26 -1.14
N PRO A 18 22.44 -5.73 -2.33
CA PRO A 18 21.99 -5.22 -3.63
C PRO A 18 20.46 -5.31 -3.85
N PHE A 19 19.73 -5.88 -2.90
CA PHE A 19 18.28 -5.88 -2.81
C PHE A 19 17.82 -4.92 -1.70
N ALA A 20 18.12 -3.64 -1.86
CA ALA A 20 17.44 -2.59 -1.13
C ALA A 20 15.96 -2.60 -1.57
N ILE A 21 15.11 -3.40 -0.91
CA ILE A 21 13.67 -3.15 -0.92
C ILE A 21 13.51 -1.89 -0.08
N GLY A 22 13.57 -0.75 -0.75
CA GLY A 22 13.57 0.55 -0.09
C GLY A 22 12.42 0.62 0.90
N GLU A 23 12.66 1.20 2.06
CA GLU A 23 11.59 1.57 2.98
C GLU A 23 10.49 2.42 2.28
N ASP A 24 10.82 3.08 1.15
CA ASP A 24 9.88 3.75 0.24
C ASP A 24 9.02 2.80 -0.61
N ALA A 25 9.52 1.61 -0.92
CA ALA A 25 8.79 0.59 -1.66
C ALA A 25 7.62 0.04 -0.84
N ALA A 26 7.74 -0.02 0.49
CA ALA A 26 6.63 -0.42 1.35
C ALA A 26 5.46 0.58 1.30
N VAL A 27 5.75 1.89 1.30
CA VAL A 27 4.73 2.95 1.16
C VAL A 27 4.12 2.93 -0.25
N GLY A 28 4.95 2.76 -1.29
CA GLY A 28 4.50 2.63 -2.68
C GLY A 28 3.60 1.41 -2.89
N PHE A 29 3.97 0.26 -2.35
CA PHE A 29 3.22 -0.99 -2.53
C PHE A 29 1.85 -0.94 -1.84
N ASN A 30 1.77 -0.35 -0.63
CA ASN A 30 0.48 -0.17 0.05
C ASN A 30 -0.44 0.78 -0.72
N LYS A 31 0.10 1.89 -1.26
CA LYS A 31 -0.70 2.84 -2.04
C LYS A 31 -1.20 2.24 -3.35
N ILE A 32 -0.36 1.46 -4.03
CA ILE A 32 -0.71 0.74 -5.26
C ILE A 32 -1.76 -0.34 -4.97
N ALA A 33 -1.58 -1.13 -3.91
CA ALA A 33 -2.55 -2.15 -3.49
C ALA A 33 -3.92 -1.52 -3.23
N TRP A 34 -3.98 -0.43 -2.48
CA TRP A 34 -5.24 0.29 -2.25
C TRP A 34 -5.85 0.88 -3.52
N LEU A 35 -5.04 1.43 -4.43
CA LEU A 35 -5.51 1.91 -5.75
C LEU A 35 -6.16 0.79 -6.57
N VAL A 36 -5.52 -0.37 -6.62
CA VAL A 36 -6.03 -1.55 -7.32
C VAL A 36 -7.35 -2.01 -6.71
N THR A 37 -7.45 -2.06 -5.37
CA THR A 37 -8.68 -2.45 -4.68
C THR A 37 -9.81 -1.46 -4.93
N VAL A 38 -9.57 -0.14 -4.85
CA VAL A 38 -10.58 0.88 -5.17
C VAL A 38 -11.06 0.73 -6.61
N THR A 39 -10.13 0.57 -7.56
CA THR A 39 -10.45 0.46 -8.99
C THR A 39 -11.28 -0.80 -9.26
N ALA A 40 -10.90 -1.94 -8.68
CA ALA A 40 -11.66 -3.17 -8.77
C ALA A 40 -13.07 -3.02 -8.20
N ALA A 41 -13.21 -2.40 -7.02
CA ALA A 41 -14.51 -2.16 -6.38
C ALA A 41 -15.42 -1.25 -7.23
N LEU A 42 -14.87 -0.17 -7.82
CA LEU A 42 -15.62 0.72 -8.70
C LEU A 42 -16.06 0.02 -10.00
N ILE A 43 -15.18 -0.79 -10.60
CA ILE A 43 -15.50 -1.58 -11.78
C ILE A 43 -16.63 -2.57 -11.45
N THR A 44 -16.51 -3.31 -10.34
CA THR A 44 -17.57 -4.23 -9.88
C THR A 44 -18.89 -3.50 -9.64
N ALA A 45 -18.87 -2.36 -8.95
CA ALA A 45 -20.06 -1.55 -8.72
C ALA A 45 -20.73 -1.14 -10.04
N LEU A 46 -19.94 -0.69 -11.01
CA LEU A 46 -20.41 -0.29 -12.34
C LEU A 46 -21.06 -1.47 -13.07
N LEU A 47 -20.37 -2.61 -13.15
CA LEU A 47 -20.89 -3.82 -13.81
C LEU A 47 -22.21 -4.28 -13.20
N LEU A 48 -22.32 -4.28 -11.87
CA LEU A 48 -23.52 -4.69 -11.17
C LEU A 48 -24.68 -3.72 -11.37
N PHE A 49 -24.39 -2.42 -11.43
CA PHE A 49 -25.39 -1.40 -11.70
C PHE A 49 -25.94 -1.53 -13.13
N LEU A 50 -25.06 -1.77 -14.11
CA LEU A 50 -25.48 -2.07 -15.49
C LEU A 50 -26.29 -3.38 -15.58
N SER A 51 -26.05 -4.33 -14.69
CA SER A 51 -26.78 -5.60 -14.62
C SER A 51 -28.14 -5.49 -13.88
N GLY A 52 -28.45 -4.32 -13.29
CA GLY A 52 -29.68 -4.11 -12.50
C GLY A 52 -29.62 -4.71 -11.09
N TYR A 53 -28.47 -5.23 -10.66
CA TYR A 53 -28.24 -5.81 -9.32
C TYR A 53 -27.90 -4.71 -8.31
N ASN A 54 -28.87 -3.83 -8.05
CA ASN A 54 -28.71 -2.64 -7.21
C ASN A 54 -28.22 -2.96 -5.79
N GLY A 55 -28.64 -4.09 -5.20
CA GLY A 55 -28.26 -4.48 -3.85
C GLY A 55 -26.76 -4.70 -3.66
N TYR A 56 -26.11 -5.36 -4.61
CA TYR A 56 -24.66 -5.60 -4.54
C TYR A 56 -23.85 -4.41 -5.09
N GLY A 57 -24.41 -3.61 -6.00
CA GLY A 57 -23.79 -2.38 -6.48
C GLY A 57 -23.55 -1.38 -5.34
N ALA A 58 -24.52 -1.22 -4.43
CA ALA A 58 -24.37 -0.38 -3.25
C ALA A 58 -23.24 -0.86 -2.31
N VAL A 59 -23.10 -2.18 -2.14
CA VAL A 59 -22.00 -2.76 -1.34
C VAL A 59 -20.65 -2.48 -1.97
N ALA A 60 -20.53 -2.63 -3.29
CA ALA A 60 -19.28 -2.34 -4.02
C ALA A 60 -18.91 -0.84 -3.94
N VAL A 61 -19.89 0.07 -3.97
CA VAL A 61 -19.67 1.51 -3.70
C VAL A 61 -19.18 1.75 -2.27
N ALA A 62 -19.81 1.12 -1.26
CA ALA A 62 -19.39 1.26 0.14
C ALA A 62 -17.96 0.76 0.40
N VAL A 63 -17.58 -0.37 -0.23
CA VAL A 63 -16.21 -0.89 -0.22
C VAL A 63 -15.25 0.10 -0.90
N GLY A 64 -15.60 0.64 -2.08
CA GLY A 64 -14.80 1.63 -2.78
C GLY A 64 -14.58 2.92 -2.00
N LEU A 65 -15.60 3.42 -1.29
CA LEU A 65 -15.52 4.60 -0.43
C LEU A 65 -14.63 4.36 0.80
N SER A 66 -14.82 3.22 1.47
CA SER A 66 -13.98 2.83 2.61
C SER A 66 -12.51 2.71 2.20
N ALA A 67 -12.30 2.22 0.97
CA ALA A 67 -10.99 2.04 0.38
C ALA A 67 -10.30 3.34 -0.02
N ALA A 68 -11.06 4.30 -0.54
CA ALA A 68 -10.55 5.62 -0.89
C ALA A 68 -10.03 6.41 0.33
N ILE A 69 -10.59 6.18 1.52
CA ILE A 69 -10.11 6.80 2.77
C ILE A 69 -8.69 6.32 3.12
N ASN A 70 -8.36 5.06 2.83
CA ASN A 70 -7.02 4.53 3.08
C ASN A 70 -5.97 5.00 2.06
N LEU A 71 -6.38 5.68 0.98
CA LEU A 71 -5.48 6.28 -0.01
C LEU A 71 -5.01 7.69 0.34
N ARG A 72 -5.68 8.32 1.31
CA ARG A 72 -5.34 9.60 1.94
C ARG A 72 -4.26 9.38 2.99
#